data_AF-A0A7K4H398-F1
#
_entry.id   AF-A0A7K4H398-F1
#
_cell.length_a   1.000
_cell.length_b   1.000
_cell.length_c   1.000
_cell.angle_alpha   90.00
_cell.angle_beta   90.00
_cell.angle_gamma   90.00
#
_symmetry.space_group_name_H-M   'P 1'
#
loop_
_entity.id
_entity.type
_entity.pdbx_description
1 polymer ?
#
loop_
_entity_poly.entity_id
_entity_poly.type
_entity_poly.pdbx_seq_one_letter_code
_entity_poly.pdbx_strand_id
1 'polypeptide(L)'
;SGLINCELKDSKNGKFFTQVNKIINLTGFNQIQVIRLIFRPHLTTLPGRYNFTLNITGFYNYTENFELILGMGYFILILILIIFGIGLIIILVKKNEGIITKPISVSTEGSIPSELIETPSSKIQCPECKKLIDEGLAFCPECGSRIPEFLRFNPNSPRVL
;
A
#
# COMPACT_ATOMS: atom_id res chain seq x y z
N SER A 1 32.80 -40.37 -27.04
CA SER A 1 31.75 -39.33 -27.16
C SER A 1 30.42 -39.97 -26.84
N GLY A 2 29.50 -39.22 -26.25
CA GLY A 2 28.19 -39.74 -25.84
C GLY A 2 27.15 -38.63 -25.89
N LEU A 3 25.91 -38.96 -26.19
CA LEU A 3 24.80 -38.01 -26.14
C LEU A 3 24.14 -38.08 -24.77
N ILE A 4 23.93 -36.91 -24.17
CA ILE A 4 23.07 -36.76 -23.00
C ILE A 4 21.92 -35.83 -23.34
N ASN A 5 20.77 -36.06 -22.72
CA ASN A 5 19.66 -35.15 -22.75
C ASN A 5 19.49 -34.51 -21.37
N CYS A 6 19.52 -33.19 -21.32
CA CYS A 6 19.33 -32.41 -20.10
C CYS A 6 17.95 -31.75 -20.12
N GLU A 7 17.10 -32.16 -19.20
CA GLU A 7 15.77 -31.60 -18.96
C GLU A 7 15.78 -30.85 -17.62
N LEU A 8 15.32 -29.60 -17.62
CA LEU A 8 15.12 -28.80 -16.41
C LEU A 8 13.69 -28.27 -16.39
N LYS A 9 12.97 -28.56 -15.31
CA LYS A 9 11.58 -28.12 -15.10
C LYS A 9 11.30 -27.75 -13.66
N ASP A 10 10.37 -26.83 -13.47
CA ASP A 10 9.79 -26.60 -12.14
C ASP A 10 8.83 -27.74 -11.74
N SER A 11 8.58 -27.86 -10.44
CA SER A 11 7.72 -28.90 -9.85
C SER A 11 6.27 -28.90 -10.33
N LYS A 12 5.83 -27.82 -10.99
CA LYS A 12 4.51 -27.70 -11.63
C LYS A 12 4.59 -27.79 -13.15
N ASN A 13 5.64 -28.42 -13.67
CA ASN A 13 5.80 -28.81 -15.07
C ASN A 13 5.71 -27.62 -16.04
N GLY A 14 6.51 -26.58 -15.81
CA GLY A 14 6.59 -25.41 -16.70
C GLY A 14 5.58 -24.32 -16.38
N LYS A 15 4.89 -24.39 -15.23
CA LYS A 15 3.88 -23.39 -14.86
C LYS A 15 4.51 -22.04 -14.51
N PHE A 16 5.69 -22.07 -13.91
CA PHE A 16 6.34 -20.86 -13.37
C PHE A 16 7.57 -20.45 -14.17
N PHE A 17 8.24 -21.38 -14.83
CA PHE A 17 9.44 -21.09 -15.60
C PHE A 17 9.41 -21.81 -16.94
N THR A 18 10.09 -21.23 -17.93
CA THR A 18 10.32 -21.92 -19.19
C THR A 18 11.07 -23.22 -18.95
N GLN A 19 10.54 -24.33 -19.46
CA GLN A 19 11.23 -25.61 -19.41
C GLN A 19 12.43 -25.62 -20.37
N VAL A 20 13.47 -26.35 -19.99
CA VAL A 20 14.64 -26.58 -20.83
C VAL A 20 14.68 -28.06 -21.16
N ASN A 21 14.84 -28.39 -22.44
CA ASN A 21 15.10 -29.75 -22.90
C ASN A 21 16.16 -29.66 -23.99
N LYS A 22 17.38 -30.11 -23.69
CA LYS A 22 18.55 -29.91 -24.56
C LYS A 22 19.38 -31.18 -24.67
N ILE A 23 19.57 -31.63 -25.91
CA ILE A 23 20.50 -32.71 -26.25
C ILE A 23 21.91 -32.13 -26.39
N ILE A 24 22.88 -32.76 -25.74
CA ILE A 24 24.27 -32.31 -25.67
C ILE A 24 25.17 -33.48 -26.07
N ASN A 25 26.12 -33.21 -26.95
CA ASN A 25 27.14 -34.16 -27.34
C ASN A 25 28.39 -33.96 -26.49
N LEU A 26 28.71 -34.96 -25.68
CA LEU A 26 29.90 -34.99 -24.86
C LEU A 26 31.12 -35.36 -25.72
N THR A 27 32.10 -34.44 -25.78
CA THR A 27 33.36 -34.62 -26.51
C THR A 27 34.57 -34.75 -25.58
N GLY A 28 35.63 -35.41 -26.04
CA GLY A 28 36.85 -35.60 -25.23
C GLY A 28 36.78 -36.78 -24.26
N PHE A 29 37.95 -37.27 -23.86
CA PHE A 29 38.11 -38.36 -22.90
C PHE A 29 38.59 -37.77 -21.57
N ASN A 30 37.92 -38.10 -20.47
CA ASN A 30 38.26 -37.64 -19.11
C ASN A 30 38.40 -36.11 -18.99
N GLN A 31 37.57 -35.37 -19.73
CA GLN A 31 37.52 -33.91 -19.68
C GLN A 31 36.26 -33.42 -18.98
N ILE A 32 36.38 -32.31 -18.24
CA ILE A 32 35.25 -31.61 -17.65
C ILE A 32 34.58 -30.76 -18.74
N GLN A 33 33.26 -30.85 -18.86
CA GLN A 33 32.46 -30.01 -19.73
C GLN A 33 31.42 -29.23 -18.92
N VAL A 34 31.31 -27.94 -19.20
CA VAL A 34 30.35 -27.04 -18.54
C VAL A 34 29.13 -26.88 -19.42
N ILE A 35 27.96 -27.18 -18.86
CA ILE A 35 26.68 -27.08 -19.55
C ILE A 35 25.90 -25.90 -18.99
N ARG A 36 25.54 -24.95 -19.85
CA ARG A 36 24.69 -23.82 -19.47
C ARG A 36 23.24 -24.09 -19.88
N LEU A 37 22.36 -24.17 -18.89
CA LEU A 37 20.90 -24.24 -19.06
C LEU A 37 20.31 -22.87 -18.70
N ILE A 38 19.53 -22.28 -19.61
CA ILE A 38 18.92 -20.96 -19.42
C ILE A 38 17.41 -21.15 -19.33
N PHE A 39 16.82 -20.72 -18.22
CA PHE A 39 15.38 -20.70 -18.00
C PHE A 39 14.97 -19.30 -17.53
N ARG A 40 13.73 -18.91 -17.81
CA ARG A 40 13.18 -17.58 -17.48
C ARG A 40 11.88 -17.75 -16.69
N PRO A 41 11.64 -16.90 -15.66
CA PRO A 41 10.34 -16.85 -15.02
C PRO A 41 9.28 -16.33 -16.01
N HIS A 42 8.06 -16.85 -15.89
CA HIS A 42 6.90 -16.25 -16.55
C HIS A 42 6.47 -14.96 -15.84
N LEU A 43 5.71 -14.12 -16.55
CA LEU A 43 5.15 -12.88 -15.99
C LEU A 43 4.25 -13.12 -14.76
N THR A 44 3.66 -14.30 -14.67
CA THR A 44 2.78 -14.72 -13.56
C THR A 44 3.54 -15.27 -12.36
N THR A 45 4.87 -15.37 -12.44
CA THR A 45 5.69 -16.00 -11.40
C THR A 45 5.96 -15.01 -10.29
N LEU A 46 5.37 -15.27 -9.13
CA LEU A 46 5.48 -14.42 -7.96
C LEU A 46 6.81 -14.65 -7.22
N PRO A 47 7.24 -13.73 -6.35
CA PRO A 47 8.32 -14.01 -5.41
C PRO A 47 8.00 -15.22 -4.52
N GLY A 48 8.98 -16.09 -4.28
CA GLY A 48 8.79 -17.28 -3.46
C GLY A 48 9.88 -18.32 -3.61
N ARG A 49 9.64 -19.50 -3.01
CA ARG A 49 10.50 -20.69 -3.16
C ARG A 49 9.94 -21.59 -4.26
N TYR A 50 10.82 -22.07 -5.11
CA TYR A 50 10.48 -22.89 -6.27
C TYR A 50 11.35 -24.13 -6.30
N ASN A 51 10.72 -25.28 -6.46
CA ASN A 51 11.42 -26.55 -6.57
C ASN A 51 11.64 -26.86 -8.05
N PHE A 52 12.88 -27.19 -8.40
CA PHE A 52 13.29 -27.58 -9.73
C PHE A 52 13.79 -29.02 -9.72
N THR A 53 13.56 -29.70 -10.83
CA THR A 53 14.10 -31.02 -11.11
C THR A 53 14.99 -30.93 -12.33
N LEU A 54 16.27 -31.28 -12.16
CA LEU A 54 17.21 -31.51 -13.23
C LEU A 54 17.26 -33.01 -13.52
N ASN A 55 16.97 -33.38 -14.76
CA ASN A 55 17.06 -34.75 -15.25
C ASN A 55 18.07 -34.82 -16.39
N ILE A 56 19.11 -35.64 -16.22
CA ILE A 56 20.12 -35.92 -17.24
C ILE A 56 19.99 -37.39 -17.60
N THR A 57 19.72 -37.68 -18.86
CA THR A 57 19.53 -39.04 -19.38
C THR A 57 20.41 -39.28 -20.61
N GLY A 58 20.52 -40.53 -21.08
CA GLY A 58 21.31 -40.89 -22.25
C GLY A 58 22.51 -41.74 -21.85
N PHE A 59 23.73 -41.18 -21.88
CA PHE A 59 24.94 -41.91 -21.50
C PHE A 59 24.95 -42.38 -20.03
N TYR A 60 24.32 -41.63 -19.14
CA TYR A 60 24.02 -42.02 -17.77
C TYR A 60 22.72 -41.34 -17.33
N ASN A 61 22.11 -41.88 -16.27
CA ASN A 61 20.89 -41.34 -15.69
C ASN A 61 21.18 -40.67 -14.36
N TYR A 62 20.83 -39.40 -14.25
CA TYR A 62 21.01 -38.58 -13.07
C TYR A 62 19.79 -37.69 -12.88
N THR A 63 19.25 -37.65 -11.67
CA THR A 63 18.12 -36.80 -11.33
C THR A 63 18.40 -36.11 -10.00
N GLU A 64 18.28 -34.79 -10.00
CA GLU A 64 18.49 -33.97 -8.81
C GLU A 64 17.36 -32.97 -8.66
N ASN A 65 16.94 -32.77 -7.41
CA ASN A 65 15.96 -31.76 -7.06
C ASN A 65 16.65 -30.66 -6.23
N PHE A 66 16.39 -29.41 -6.56
CA PHE A 66 16.93 -28.27 -5.82
C PHE A 66 15.90 -27.16 -5.67
N GLU A 67 16.09 -26.32 -4.66
CA GLU A 67 15.23 -25.17 -4.39
C GLU A 67 15.87 -23.89 -4.92
N LEU A 68 15.05 -23.02 -5.52
CA LEU A 68 15.42 -21.71 -6.00
C LEU A 68 14.52 -20.65 -5.37
N ILE A 69 15.13 -19.61 -4.82
CA ILE A 69 14.42 -18.51 -4.15
C ILE A 69 14.38 -17.30 -5.09
N LEU A 70 13.18 -16.90 -5.52
CA LEU A 70 12.98 -15.73 -6.38
C LEU A 70 12.39 -14.58 -5.55
N GLY A 71 12.99 -13.39 -5.66
CA GLY A 71 12.37 -12.12 -5.20
C GLY A 71 12.24 -11.92 -3.68
N MET A 72 12.62 -12.88 -2.84
CA MET A 72 12.49 -12.76 -1.37
C MET A 72 13.35 -11.65 -0.76
N GLY A 73 14.44 -11.24 -1.41
CA GLY A 73 15.31 -10.15 -0.93
C GLY A 73 14.64 -8.76 -0.95
N TYR A 74 13.69 -8.54 -1.87
CA TYR A 74 13.04 -7.23 -1.98
C TYR A 74 12.03 -6.96 -0.86
N PHE A 75 11.45 -7.99 -0.25
CA PHE A 75 10.52 -7.81 0.86
C PHE A 75 11.16 -7.09 2.04
N ILE A 76 12.38 -7.46 2.41
CA ILE A 76 13.11 -6.82 3.51
C ILE A 76 13.38 -5.35 3.17
N LEU A 77 13.81 -5.07 1.94
CA LEU A 77 14.06 -3.71 1.47
C LEU A 77 12.79 -2.86 1.47
N ILE A 78 11.67 -3.38 0.98
CA ILE A 78 10.37 -2.71 0.98
C ILE A 78 9.91 -2.45 2.42
N LEU A 79 10.10 -3.41 3.33
CA LEU A 79 9.71 -3.27 4.73
C LEU A 79 10.51 -2.16 5.42
N ILE A 80 11.83 -2.08 5.16
CA ILE A 80 12.68 -0.99 5.63
C ILE A 80 12.19 0.36 5.06
N LEU A 81 11.92 0.45 3.76
CA LEU A 81 11.42 1.67 3.13
C LEU A 81 10.07 2.12 3.70
N ILE A 82 9.17 1.18 4.04
CA ILE A 82 7.89 1.49 4.68
C ILE A 82 8.12 2.06 6.09
N ILE A 83 9.00 1.47 6.89
CA ILE A 83 9.31 1.97 8.24
C ILE A 83 9.89 3.39 8.17
N PHE A 84 10.87 3.62 7.28
CA PHE A 84 11.47 4.94 7.10
C PHE A 84 10.46 5.95 6.53
N GLY A 85 9.64 5.54 5.56
CA GLY A 85 8.59 6.38 4.98
C GLY A 85 7.55 6.82 6.00
N ILE A 86 7.02 5.89 6.80
CA ILE A 86 6.08 6.20 7.88
C ILE A 86 6.74 7.09 8.94
N GLY A 87 8.00 6.82 9.31
CA GLY A 87 8.75 7.65 10.26
C GLY A 87 8.90 9.10 9.80
N LEU A 88 9.21 9.32 8.52
CA LEU A 88 9.30 10.67 7.94
C LEU A 88 7.95 11.38 7.92
N ILE A 89 6.86 10.67 7.60
CA ILE A 89 5.51 11.26 7.61
C ILE A 89 5.14 11.73 9.03
N ILE A 90 5.41 10.92 10.07
CA ILE A 90 5.14 11.30 11.46
C ILE A 90 5.94 12.55 11.87
N ILE A 91 7.23 12.63 11.48
CA ILE A 91 8.08 13.80 11.77
C ILE A 91 7.53 15.07 11.10
N LEU A 92 7.08 14.97 9.85
CA LEU A 92 6.55 16.11 9.10
C LEU A 92 5.21 16.62 9.67
N VAL A 93 4.31 15.72 10.09
CA VAL A 93 3.04 16.11 10.72
C VAL A 93 3.28 16.81 12.05
N LYS A 94 4.21 16.32 12.88
CA LYS A 94 4.54 16.91 14.18
C LYS A 94 5.15 18.32 14.10
N LYS A 95 5.79 18.66 12.98
CA LYS A 95 6.45 19.98 12.78
C LYS A 95 5.45 21.13 12.59
N ASN A 96 4.21 20.85 12.19
CA ASN A 96 3.22 21.89 11.84
C ASN A 96 2.39 22.44 13.01
N GLU A 97 2.47 21.88 14.22
CA GLU A 97 1.65 22.33 15.37
C GLU A 97 2.23 23.51 16.17
N GLY A 98 3.36 24.10 15.76
CA GLY A 98 3.98 25.20 16.50
C GLY A 98 4.17 26.46 15.67
N ILE A 99 3.14 27.31 15.49
CA ILE A 99 3.25 28.74 15.10
C ILE A 99 1.86 29.45 15.18
N ILE A 100 1.82 30.62 15.84
CA ILE A 100 0.80 31.71 15.89
C ILE A 100 -0.32 31.58 16.97
N THR A 101 -0.20 32.13 18.20
CA THR A 101 -0.20 33.55 18.72
C THR A 101 -1.58 34.21 18.90
N LYS A 102 -1.96 34.45 20.17
CA LYS A 102 -2.84 35.56 20.66
C LYS A 102 -2.14 36.92 20.42
N PRO A 103 -2.88 38.02 20.09
CA PRO A 103 -3.28 39.07 21.07
C PRO A 103 -4.72 39.67 20.81
N ILE A 104 -5.56 40.03 21.81
CA ILE A 104 -5.74 41.35 22.51
C ILE A 104 -6.27 42.44 21.51
N SER A 105 -7.37 43.23 21.67
CA SER A 105 -8.16 43.76 22.82
C SER A 105 -9.24 44.81 22.36
N VAL A 106 -10.12 45.24 23.31
CA VAL A 106 -10.84 46.57 23.42
C VAL A 106 -12.15 46.73 22.60
N SER A 107 -13.37 46.58 23.16
CA SER A 107 -14.29 47.52 23.90
C SER A 107 -14.84 48.67 23.03
N THR A 108 -16.15 49.02 22.96
CA THR A 108 -17.04 49.53 24.02
C THR A 108 -18.45 49.91 23.44
N GLU A 109 -19.51 49.67 24.24
CA GLU A 109 -20.85 50.33 24.36
C GLU A 109 -21.89 50.46 23.22
N GLY A 110 -23.13 50.01 23.51
CA GLY A 110 -24.30 50.92 23.46
C GLY A 110 -25.54 50.55 22.63
N SER A 111 -26.62 50.14 23.31
CA SER A 111 -28.06 50.31 22.99
C SER A 111 -28.79 49.43 21.93
N ILE A 112 -29.76 48.66 22.42
CA ILE A 112 -30.91 47.99 21.76
C ILE A 112 -32.13 48.92 21.99
N PRO A 113 -33.05 49.17 21.02
CA PRO A 113 -34.17 48.25 20.81
C PRO A 113 -34.71 48.05 19.38
N SER A 114 -34.97 46.77 19.13
CA SER A 114 -36.17 46.21 18.49
C SER A 114 -36.42 46.42 16.99
N GLU A 115 -36.65 45.26 16.36
CA GLU A 115 -37.49 45.01 15.20
C GLU A 115 -36.81 45.03 13.82
N LEU A 116 -36.89 43.86 13.17
CA LEU A 116 -36.61 43.55 11.75
C LEU A 116 -35.16 43.62 11.26
N ILE A 117 -34.33 42.58 11.51
CA ILE A 117 -33.25 42.20 10.57
C ILE A 117 -33.03 40.68 10.58
N GLU A 118 -33.11 40.09 9.39
CA GLU A 118 -32.72 38.72 9.06
C GLU A 118 -31.20 38.50 9.26
N THR A 119 -30.84 37.39 9.92
CA THR A 119 -29.54 36.67 9.87
C THR A 119 -28.32 37.35 10.53
N PRO A 120 -27.32 36.58 11.02
CA PRO A 120 -26.51 35.70 10.19
C PRO A 120 -26.77 34.21 10.45
N SER A 121 -27.09 33.48 9.39
CA SER A 121 -27.19 32.01 9.36
C SER A 121 -25.81 31.41 9.66
N SER A 122 -25.60 31.10 10.93
CA SER A 122 -24.54 30.25 11.44
C SER A 122 -24.88 28.80 11.06
N LYS A 123 -24.45 28.41 9.85
CA LYS A 123 -24.59 27.04 9.38
C LYS A 123 -23.58 26.15 10.09
N ILE A 124 -24.02 24.96 10.50
CA ILE A 124 -23.19 23.86 10.96
C ILE A 124 -23.21 22.74 9.91
N GLN A 125 -22.17 21.90 9.89
CA GLN A 125 -22.11 20.75 9.01
C GLN A 125 -22.63 19.50 9.73
N CYS A 126 -23.58 18.80 9.11
CA CYS A 126 -24.07 17.53 9.65
C CYS A 126 -22.93 16.49 9.68
N PRO A 127 -22.68 15.80 10.81
CA PRO A 127 -21.61 14.79 10.89
C PRO A 127 -21.89 13.55 10.01
N GLU A 128 -23.16 13.23 9.75
CA GLU A 128 -23.57 12.06 8.97
C GLU A 128 -23.60 12.33 7.46
N CYS A 129 -24.40 13.30 7.02
CA CYS A 129 -24.58 13.57 5.58
C CYS A 129 -23.71 14.69 5.02
N LYS A 130 -22.92 15.37 5.87
CA LYS A 130 -22.02 16.48 5.52
C LYS A 130 -22.67 17.70 4.86
N LYS A 131 -24.01 17.79 4.87
CA LYS A 131 -24.75 18.97 4.39
C LYS A 131 -24.71 20.11 5.43
N LEU A 132 -24.76 21.34 4.94
CA LEU A 132 -24.85 22.55 5.76
C LEU A 132 -26.30 22.76 6.20
N ILE A 133 -26.50 22.90 7.50
CA ILE A 133 -27.80 23.05 8.15
C ILE A 133 -27.72 24.19 9.16
N ASP A 134 -28.85 24.78 9.51
CA ASP A 134 -28.88 25.86 10.50
C ASP A 134 -28.53 25.35 11.90
N GLU A 135 -27.88 26.19 12.70
CA GLU A 135 -27.55 25.86 14.09
C GLU A 135 -28.79 25.75 15.00
N GLY A 136 -28.62 25.13 16.16
CA GLY A 136 -29.67 24.89 17.15
C GLY A 136 -30.58 23.70 16.84
N LEU A 137 -30.49 23.10 15.65
CA LEU A 137 -31.31 21.95 15.28
C LEU A 137 -30.90 20.67 16.03
N ALA A 138 -31.89 19.96 16.59
CA ALA A 138 -31.67 18.66 17.24
C ALA A 138 -31.57 17.50 16.23
N PHE A 139 -32.12 17.67 15.03
CA PHE A 139 -32.15 16.68 13.95
C PHE A 139 -31.78 17.35 12.63
N CYS A 140 -31.10 16.61 11.76
CA CYS A 140 -30.77 17.08 10.43
C CYS A 140 -32.02 17.02 9.53
N PRO A 141 -32.47 18.13 8.91
CA PRO A 141 -33.62 18.14 8.01
C PRO A 141 -33.40 17.31 6.73
N GLU A 142 -32.14 17.04 6.39
CA GLU A 142 -31.77 16.35 5.15
C GLU A 142 -31.70 14.83 5.29
N CYS A 143 -31.30 14.31 6.46
CA CYS A 143 -31.09 12.88 6.66
C CYS A 143 -31.81 12.30 7.89
N GLY A 144 -32.48 13.13 8.69
CA GLY A 144 -33.19 12.71 9.90
C GLY A 144 -32.29 12.34 11.09
N SER A 145 -30.96 12.33 10.91
CA SER A 145 -30.02 11.96 11.98
C SER A 145 -30.00 12.99 13.11
N ARG A 146 -29.90 12.50 14.35
CA ARG A 146 -29.82 13.33 15.56
C ARG A 146 -28.46 14.02 15.67
N ILE A 147 -28.44 15.31 15.98
CA ILE A 147 -27.22 16.11 16.12
C ILE A 147 -26.81 16.14 17.60
N PRO A 148 -25.56 15.76 17.95
CA PRO A 148 -25.04 15.84 19.30
C PRO A 148 -25.04 17.29 19.81
N GLU A 149 -25.37 17.50 21.08
CA GLU A 149 -25.58 18.83 21.67
C GLU A 149 -24.38 19.78 21.51
N PHE A 150 -23.16 19.25 21.59
CA PHE A 150 -21.91 20.01 21.40
C PHE A 150 -21.63 20.41 19.94
N LEU A 151 -22.32 19.83 18.96
CA LEU A 151 -22.19 20.15 17.52
C LEU A 151 -23.37 20.97 16.99
N ARG A 152 -24.36 21.28 17.82
CA ARG A 152 -25.53 22.07 17.40
C ARG A 152 -25.22 23.53 17.17
N PHE A 153 -24.06 24.01 17.59
CA PHE A 153 -23.72 25.42 17.56
C PHE A 153 -22.42 25.63 16.82
N ASN A 154 -22.38 26.61 15.93
CA ASN A 154 -21.15 26.96 15.25
C ASN A 154 -20.26 27.74 16.25
N PRO A 155 -19.01 27.31 16.50
CA PRO A 155 -18.12 28.03 17.42
C PRO A 155 -17.77 29.45 16.95
N ASN A 156 -18.01 29.75 15.67
CA ASN A 156 -17.82 31.07 15.04
C ASN A 156 -19.13 31.87 14.90
N SER A 157 -20.26 31.37 15.43
CA SER A 157 -21.50 32.16 15.53
C SER A 157 -21.25 33.34 16.48
N PRO A 158 -21.65 34.58 16.13
CA PRO A 158 -21.56 35.70 17.06
C PRO A 158 -22.42 35.36 18.29
N ARG A 159 -21.77 34.98 19.40
CA ARG A 159 -22.44 34.76 20.68
C ARG A 159 -22.99 36.11 21.13
N VAL A 160 -24.27 36.35 20.88
CA VAL A 160 -25.02 37.45 21.50
C VAL A 160 -25.20 37.06 22.96
N LEU A 161 -24.25 37.50 23.79
CA LEU A 161 -24.34 37.46 25.26
C LEU A 161 -25.23 38.61 25.73
#